data_AF-A0ABD3UG10-F1
#
_entry.id   AF-A0ABD3UG10-F1
#
_cell.length_a   1.000
_cell.length_b   1.000
_cell.length_c   1.000
_cell.angle_alpha   90.00
_cell.angle_beta   90.00
_cell.angle_gamma   90.00
#
_symmetry.space_group_name_H-M   'P 1'
#
loop_
_entity.id
_entity.type
_entity.pdbx_description
1 polymer ?
#
loop_
_entity_poly.entity_id
_entity_poly.type
_entity_poly.pdbx_seq_one_letter_code
_entity_poly.pdbx_strand_id
1 'polypeptide(L)'
;MTRRKKGSYPTKNEGIVTRRICGDMTHDDNDCCDYYKDIQVKNCGDFLAYELFPVPGCSMGFCAGSGQPCPKGNWSASGFEPCVDGHPHLTDNPRLSKPIVINGGDFKFECHIPYDHAKRDALFDVQWLFDGKPDALIPIVQVPATVRIAHLNGDMLAGHMGTSVDHEMLTLREVDKEATVKLISTIPVVCRNRSHCEVGVQLSSNCEKLMVDKCELAIRPSDWNSERGQAEVPIKMTLQEDNMVKNNHDCFIKLTPRPNGVGNEWKGVTIPAVKLHTVDNVKPGLCSASGDPHLTTFDDTRTYDLYKTGEFIMFRSRRRTVEIHIRTWKCNAVACICGVAVRDENDIIVVEMCHGEQGKTFPRTYIRNLAAFSNFTTVNVDKTGRNFLINLPSGGSVKVSADPKSIVMNTYVEVPGSEKGHTEGLCGSFDDNKDNDITAKGGRVYPFEQQPLEFEESWRIQRGESLFDKDPPVVPNTLVEYCQCHNNTKSCSLPQVDVAVQL
;
A
#
# COMPACT_ATOMS: atom_id res chain seq x y z
N MET A 1 53.99 -40.68 -18.83
CA MET A 1 54.96 -41.75 -19.19
C MET A 1 54.64 -42.26 -20.58
N THR A 2 55.61 -42.21 -21.49
CA THR A 2 55.50 -42.58 -22.91
C THR A 2 55.22 -44.07 -23.10
N ARG A 3 53.95 -44.47 -23.28
CA ARG A 3 53.57 -45.86 -23.60
C ARG A 3 53.56 -46.04 -25.12
N ARG A 4 54.64 -46.64 -25.61
CA ARG A 4 54.95 -46.91 -27.02
C ARG A 4 53.89 -47.83 -27.65
N LYS A 5 53.34 -47.43 -28.81
CA LYS A 5 52.70 -48.34 -29.77
C LYS A 5 53.64 -49.54 -30.02
N LYS A 6 53.22 -50.76 -29.71
CA LYS A 6 53.88 -51.97 -30.20
C LYS A 6 53.05 -52.56 -31.35
N GLY A 7 53.44 -52.20 -32.57
CA GLY A 7 52.90 -52.75 -33.83
C GLY A 7 52.30 -51.70 -34.76
N SER A 8 52.60 -51.79 -36.06
CA SER A 8 51.92 -51.02 -37.11
C SER A 8 50.60 -51.68 -37.50
N TYR A 9 49.60 -50.87 -37.86
CA TYR A 9 48.36 -51.38 -38.45
C TYR A 9 48.65 -52.10 -39.78
N PRO A 10 47.94 -53.20 -40.11
CA PRO A 10 48.10 -53.85 -41.41
C PRO A 10 47.82 -52.90 -42.56
N THR A 11 48.61 -53.01 -43.63
CA THR A 11 48.27 -52.37 -44.91
C THR A 11 47.09 -53.09 -45.58
N LYS A 12 46.38 -52.44 -46.52
CA LYS A 12 45.22 -53.04 -47.23
C LYS A 12 45.58 -54.35 -47.96
N ASN A 13 46.86 -54.53 -48.32
CA ASN A 13 47.35 -55.67 -49.10
C ASN A 13 47.85 -56.84 -48.24
N GLU A 14 47.97 -56.66 -46.92
CA GLU A 14 48.46 -57.70 -46.00
C GLU A 14 47.43 -58.79 -45.68
N GLY A 15 46.17 -58.61 -46.06
CA GLY A 15 45.11 -59.56 -45.75
C GLY A 15 44.76 -59.59 -44.26
N ILE A 16 44.53 -60.78 -43.72
CA ILE A 16 44.30 -61.00 -42.29
C ILE A 16 45.64 -61.26 -41.62
N VAL A 17 45.99 -60.46 -40.62
CA VAL A 17 47.26 -60.58 -39.89
C VAL A 17 47.03 -60.75 -38.40
N THR A 18 47.91 -61.51 -37.76
CA THR A 18 47.97 -61.59 -36.31
C THR A 18 48.56 -60.30 -35.74
N ARG A 19 47.87 -59.69 -34.77
CA ARG A 19 48.36 -58.54 -33.99
C ARG A 19 48.15 -58.77 -32.51
N ARG A 20 49.11 -58.34 -31.70
CA ARG A 20 49.00 -58.33 -30.25
C ARG A 20 48.19 -57.12 -29.82
N ILE A 21 47.07 -57.36 -29.15
CA ILE A 21 46.32 -56.33 -28.44
C ILE A 21 46.62 -56.40 -26.95
N CYS A 22 46.28 -55.33 -26.25
CA CYS A 22 46.21 -55.32 -24.80
C CYS A 22 44.79 -54.97 -24.34
N GLY A 23 44.44 -55.35 -23.12
CA GLY A 23 43.19 -54.99 -22.47
C GLY A 23 43.43 -54.86 -20.97
N ASP A 24 42.47 -54.23 -20.30
CA ASP A 24 42.37 -54.10 -18.85
C ASP A 24 41.46 -55.23 -18.35
N MET A 25 42.05 -56.21 -17.69
CA MET A 25 41.39 -57.43 -17.20
C MET A 25 41.42 -57.53 -15.66
N THR A 26 42.16 -56.65 -14.97
CA THR A 26 42.30 -56.67 -13.50
C THR A 26 41.80 -55.39 -12.81
N HIS A 27 41.39 -54.38 -13.57
CA HIS A 27 40.81 -53.13 -13.07
C HIS A 27 41.82 -52.25 -12.33
N ASP A 28 43.03 -52.12 -12.88
CA ASP A 28 44.10 -51.30 -12.32
C ASP A 28 44.10 -49.91 -13.01
N ASP A 29 43.56 -48.89 -12.32
CA ASP A 29 43.22 -47.55 -12.85
C ASP A 29 44.38 -46.75 -13.51
N ASN A 30 45.62 -47.25 -13.45
CA ASN A 30 46.82 -46.56 -13.94
C ASN A 30 47.47 -47.17 -15.20
N ASP A 31 47.01 -48.34 -15.66
CA ASP A 31 47.58 -49.00 -16.83
C ASP A 31 46.56 -49.85 -17.59
N CYS A 32 46.06 -49.33 -18.71
CA CYS A 32 45.13 -50.07 -19.58
C CYS A 32 45.70 -51.42 -20.05
N CYS A 33 47.01 -51.58 -20.22
CA CYS A 33 47.59 -52.79 -20.79
C CYS A 33 48.11 -53.78 -19.73
N ASP A 34 47.23 -54.35 -18.90
CA ASP A 34 47.59 -55.37 -17.91
C ASP A 34 47.55 -56.82 -18.46
N TYR A 35 46.82 -57.02 -19.57
CA TYR A 35 46.67 -58.31 -20.25
C TYR A 35 46.96 -58.17 -21.73
N TYR A 36 47.59 -59.20 -22.32
CA TYR A 36 47.92 -59.22 -23.75
C TYR A 36 47.43 -60.49 -24.41
N LYS A 37 46.87 -60.36 -25.62
CA LYS A 37 46.47 -61.50 -26.43
C LYS A 37 46.61 -61.19 -27.91
N ASP A 38 46.96 -62.21 -28.67
CA ASP A 38 47.08 -62.12 -30.12
C ASP A 38 45.71 -62.37 -30.75
N ILE A 39 45.31 -61.48 -31.66
CA ILE A 39 44.04 -61.53 -32.40
C ILE A 39 44.28 -61.41 -33.90
N GLN A 40 43.26 -61.73 -34.70
CA GLN A 40 43.29 -61.47 -36.13
C GLN A 40 42.77 -60.06 -36.44
N VAL A 41 43.47 -59.35 -37.31
CA VAL A 41 43.12 -57.98 -37.74
C VAL A 41 43.19 -57.90 -39.26
N LYS A 42 42.18 -57.28 -39.87
CA LYS A 42 42.12 -57.02 -41.31
C LYS A 42 41.90 -55.54 -41.59
N ASN A 43 42.65 -54.99 -42.55
CA ASN A 43 42.42 -53.65 -43.04
C ASN A 43 41.42 -53.66 -44.22
N CYS A 44 40.22 -53.12 -44.01
CA CYS A 44 39.14 -53.06 -44.99
C CYS A 44 39.12 -51.75 -45.79
N GLY A 45 40.08 -50.86 -45.54
CA GLY A 45 40.22 -49.58 -46.21
C GLY A 45 39.81 -48.41 -45.33
N ASP A 46 38.50 -48.21 -45.17
CA ASP A 46 37.96 -47.09 -44.39
C ASP A 46 37.88 -47.42 -42.89
N PHE A 47 38.00 -48.71 -42.54
CA PHE A 47 38.03 -49.20 -41.17
C PHE A 47 38.90 -50.45 -41.03
N LEU A 48 39.25 -50.79 -39.80
CA LEU A 48 39.92 -52.02 -39.41
C LEU A 48 38.91 -52.98 -38.78
N ALA A 49 38.92 -54.24 -39.18
CA ALA A 49 38.13 -55.30 -38.55
C ALA A 49 39.01 -56.11 -37.60
N TYR A 50 38.54 -56.31 -36.37
CA TYR A 50 39.25 -57.03 -35.30
C TYR A 50 38.43 -58.25 -34.89
N GLU A 51 39.05 -59.44 -34.89
CA GLU A 51 38.44 -60.65 -34.34
C GLU A 51 38.71 -60.73 -32.84
N LEU A 52 37.87 -60.01 -32.08
CA LEU A 52 37.96 -59.96 -30.62
C LEU A 52 37.27 -61.17 -29.99
N PHE A 53 37.73 -61.56 -28.81
CA PHE A 53 37.10 -62.59 -27.99
C PHE A 53 36.28 -61.94 -26.86
N PRO A 54 35.25 -62.63 -26.31
CA PRO A 54 34.47 -62.11 -25.19
C PRO A 54 35.34 -61.79 -23.98
N VAL A 55 35.10 -60.65 -23.34
CA VAL A 55 35.77 -60.30 -22.09
C VAL A 55 35.17 -61.10 -20.91
N PRO A 56 35.98 -61.56 -19.94
CA PRO A 56 35.50 -62.43 -18.84
C PRO A 56 34.57 -61.76 -17.81
N GLY A 57 34.54 -60.43 -17.73
CA GLY A 57 33.77 -59.70 -16.72
C GLY A 57 33.30 -58.33 -17.20
N CYS A 58 32.29 -57.78 -16.52
CA CYS A 58 31.61 -56.53 -16.92
C CYS A 58 32.51 -55.29 -16.90
N SER A 59 33.52 -55.25 -16.04
CA SER A 59 34.45 -54.12 -15.88
C SER A 59 35.75 -54.29 -16.68
N MET A 60 35.83 -55.29 -17.57
CA MET A 60 37.01 -55.59 -18.38
C MET A 60 36.81 -55.10 -19.82
N GLY A 61 37.89 -54.66 -20.48
CA GLY A 61 37.81 -54.08 -21.83
C GLY A 61 39.11 -54.17 -22.62
N PHE A 62 39.01 -54.03 -23.94
CA PHE A 62 40.19 -53.91 -24.81
C PHE A 62 40.64 -52.45 -24.91
N CYS A 63 41.95 -52.23 -24.85
CA CYS A 63 42.50 -50.89 -25.01
C CYS A 63 42.49 -50.49 -26.48
N ALA A 64 41.92 -49.32 -26.76
CA ALA A 64 41.91 -48.71 -28.07
C ALA A 64 42.33 -47.24 -27.97
N GLY A 65 42.96 -46.72 -29.03
CA GLY A 65 43.47 -45.36 -29.06
C GLY A 65 44.87 -45.19 -28.44
N SER A 66 45.45 -44.01 -28.64
CA SER A 66 46.74 -43.61 -28.04
C SER A 66 46.68 -42.25 -27.37
N GLY A 67 45.49 -41.65 -27.29
CA GLY A 67 45.25 -40.37 -26.62
C GLY A 67 44.86 -40.59 -25.17
N GLN A 68 44.97 -39.54 -24.36
CA GLN A 68 44.43 -39.54 -23.01
C GLN A 68 42.90 -39.46 -23.10
N PRO A 69 42.14 -40.35 -22.40
CA PRO A 69 40.68 -40.29 -22.38
C PRO A 69 40.22 -38.93 -21.83
N CYS A 70 39.07 -38.45 -22.31
CA CYS A 70 38.52 -37.24 -21.73
C CYS A 70 38.17 -37.43 -20.25
N PRO A 71 38.50 -36.45 -19.39
CA PRO A 71 38.07 -36.46 -17.99
C PRO A 71 36.55 -36.58 -17.90
N LYS A 72 36.05 -37.13 -16.79
CA LYS A 72 34.61 -37.22 -16.53
C LYS A 72 33.99 -35.82 -16.60
N GLY A 73 33.01 -35.65 -17.47
CA GLY A 73 32.34 -34.35 -17.70
C GLY A 73 32.80 -33.62 -18.97
N ASN A 74 33.85 -34.11 -19.64
CA ASN A 74 34.35 -33.59 -20.91
C ASN A 74 34.13 -34.59 -22.04
N TRP A 75 34.07 -34.11 -23.27
CA TRP A 75 33.76 -34.90 -24.45
C TRP A 75 34.67 -34.54 -25.63
N SER A 76 34.89 -35.49 -26.52
CA SER A 76 35.40 -35.26 -27.88
C SER A 76 34.80 -36.31 -28.81
N ALA A 77 34.77 -36.04 -30.11
CA ALA A 77 34.27 -36.99 -31.10
C ALA A 77 35.04 -38.33 -31.13
N SER A 78 36.30 -38.33 -30.69
CA SER A 78 37.15 -39.51 -30.60
C SER A 78 37.15 -40.18 -29.22
N GLY A 79 36.59 -39.53 -28.18
CA GLY A 79 36.70 -39.94 -26.78
C GLY A 79 38.05 -39.60 -26.11
N PHE A 80 38.98 -38.99 -26.86
CA PHE A 80 40.33 -38.62 -26.40
C PHE A 80 40.62 -37.13 -26.63
N GLU A 81 41.67 -36.60 -25.99
CA GLU A 81 42.09 -35.21 -26.17
C GLU A 81 42.27 -34.79 -27.66
N PRO A 82 41.95 -33.53 -28.02
CA PRO A 82 41.52 -32.43 -27.15
C PRO A 82 40.04 -32.54 -26.75
N CYS A 83 39.78 -32.44 -25.45
CA CYS A 83 38.44 -32.56 -24.89
C CYS A 83 37.81 -31.18 -24.69
N VAL A 84 36.52 -31.08 -25.00
CA VAL A 84 35.68 -29.92 -24.70
C VAL A 84 34.75 -30.25 -23.55
N ASP A 85 34.07 -29.27 -22.98
CA ASP A 85 33.06 -29.53 -21.94
C ASP A 85 31.94 -30.42 -22.52
N GLY A 86 31.52 -31.42 -21.76
CA GLY A 86 30.52 -32.40 -22.18
C GLY A 86 29.10 -31.85 -22.21
N HIS A 87 28.90 -30.61 -21.76
CA HIS A 87 27.62 -29.92 -21.79
C HIS A 87 27.83 -28.40 -22.00
N PRO A 88 26.86 -27.73 -22.63
CA PRO A 88 26.88 -26.27 -22.76
C PRO A 88 26.80 -25.59 -21.39
N HIS A 89 27.75 -24.72 -21.07
CA HIS A 89 27.68 -23.85 -19.90
C HIS A 89 27.01 -22.52 -20.26
N LEU A 90 26.05 -22.08 -19.44
CA LEU A 90 25.47 -20.75 -19.54
C LEU A 90 26.49 -19.69 -19.14
N THR A 91 26.43 -18.51 -19.77
CA THR A 91 27.33 -17.39 -19.44
C THR A 91 26.85 -16.57 -18.25
N ASP A 92 25.57 -16.70 -17.88
CA ASP A 92 24.90 -16.01 -16.76
C ASP A 92 23.64 -16.81 -16.36
N ASN A 93 22.88 -16.33 -15.37
CA ASN A 93 21.56 -16.87 -15.04
C ASN A 93 20.52 -16.48 -16.11
N PRO A 94 19.56 -17.38 -16.45
CA PRO A 94 18.43 -17.03 -17.30
C PRO A 94 17.67 -15.81 -16.78
N ARG A 95 17.25 -14.93 -17.70
CA ARG A 95 16.58 -13.67 -17.36
C ARG A 95 15.13 -13.69 -17.79
N LEU A 96 14.21 -13.54 -16.84
CA LEU A 96 12.78 -13.44 -17.11
C LEU A 96 12.40 -11.98 -17.42
N SER A 97 11.69 -11.77 -18.53
CA SER A 97 11.17 -10.46 -18.91
C SER A 97 9.99 -10.04 -18.02
N LYS A 98 9.66 -8.75 -18.04
CA LYS A 98 8.31 -8.30 -17.66
C LYS A 98 7.27 -8.89 -18.62
N PRO A 99 5.98 -8.99 -18.24
CA PRO A 99 4.96 -9.48 -19.17
C PRO A 99 4.82 -8.54 -20.36
N ILE A 100 4.82 -9.13 -21.55
CA ILE A 100 4.71 -8.46 -22.84
C ILE A 100 3.31 -8.72 -23.38
N VAL A 101 2.51 -7.66 -23.47
CA VAL A 101 1.18 -7.72 -24.08
C VAL A 101 1.34 -7.90 -25.59
N ILE A 102 0.67 -8.91 -26.15
CA ILE A 102 0.72 -9.26 -27.57
C ILE A 102 -0.57 -8.86 -28.29
N ASN A 103 -0.45 -8.59 -29.59
CA ASN A 103 -1.58 -8.29 -30.46
C ASN A 103 -2.56 -9.48 -30.46
N GLY A 104 -3.84 -9.22 -30.16
CA GLY A 104 -4.87 -10.25 -29.98
C GLY A 104 -5.45 -10.35 -28.56
N GLY A 105 -4.93 -9.55 -27.61
CA GLY A 105 -5.49 -9.45 -26.27
C GLY A 105 -4.99 -10.55 -25.33
N ASP A 106 -3.73 -10.92 -25.45
CA ASP A 106 -3.04 -11.84 -24.55
C ASP A 106 -1.70 -11.25 -24.10
N PHE A 107 -0.96 -11.96 -23.25
CA PHE A 107 0.41 -11.60 -22.88
C PHE A 107 1.28 -12.83 -22.66
N LYS A 108 2.60 -12.62 -22.71
CA LYS A 108 3.60 -13.66 -22.47
C LYS A 108 4.80 -13.12 -21.70
N PHE A 109 5.54 -14.03 -21.08
CA PHE A 109 6.89 -13.78 -20.57
C PHE A 109 7.92 -14.41 -21.50
N GLU A 110 9.09 -13.80 -21.57
CA GLU A 110 10.25 -14.30 -22.28
C GLU A 110 11.34 -14.65 -21.27
N CYS A 111 11.82 -15.90 -21.28
CA CYS A 111 13.01 -16.30 -20.55
C CYS A 111 14.19 -16.32 -21.53
N HIS A 112 15.10 -15.36 -21.37
CA HIS A 112 16.30 -15.25 -22.18
C HIS A 112 17.40 -16.14 -21.60
N ILE A 113 17.91 -17.06 -22.43
CA ILE A 113 18.96 -18.00 -22.08
C ILE A 113 20.31 -17.40 -22.47
N PRO A 114 21.15 -16.98 -21.51
CA PRO A 114 22.44 -16.37 -21.79
C PRO A 114 23.44 -17.45 -22.23
N TYR A 115 23.65 -17.53 -23.54
CA TYR A 115 24.55 -18.49 -24.16
C TYR A 115 25.30 -17.87 -25.34
N ASP A 116 26.54 -18.31 -25.54
CA ASP A 116 27.43 -17.81 -26.58
C ASP A 116 26.81 -17.97 -27.98
N HIS A 117 26.65 -16.84 -28.68
CA HIS A 117 26.06 -16.79 -30.01
C HIS A 117 26.87 -17.53 -31.08
N ALA A 118 28.17 -17.74 -30.85
CA ALA A 118 29.03 -18.49 -31.76
C ALA A 118 28.77 -20.00 -31.70
N LYS A 119 28.23 -20.51 -30.58
CA LYS A 119 27.96 -21.93 -30.36
C LYS A 119 26.50 -22.25 -30.71
N ARG A 120 26.28 -23.12 -31.70
CA ARG A 120 24.93 -23.46 -32.19
C ARG A 120 24.47 -24.88 -31.84
N ASP A 121 25.41 -25.73 -31.43
CA ASP A 121 25.18 -27.15 -31.16
C ASP A 121 24.78 -27.37 -29.70
N ALA A 122 23.69 -26.73 -29.28
CA ALA A 122 23.15 -26.86 -27.93
C ALA A 122 21.62 -26.81 -27.92
N LEU A 123 21.03 -27.58 -27.02
CA LEU A 123 19.61 -27.65 -26.75
C LEU A 123 19.40 -27.46 -25.24
N PHE A 124 18.45 -26.60 -24.86
CA PHE A 124 18.17 -26.28 -23.47
C PHE A 124 16.78 -26.77 -23.10
N ASP A 125 16.68 -27.54 -22.02
CA ASP A 125 15.41 -27.86 -21.39
C ASP A 125 15.05 -26.75 -20.40
N VAL A 126 13.94 -26.06 -20.66
CA VAL A 126 13.45 -24.96 -19.83
C VAL A 126 12.23 -25.43 -19.03
N GLN A 127 12.36 -25.40 -17.70
CA GLN A 127 11.29 -25.73 -16.77
C GLN A 127 10.87 -24.47 -16.00
N TRP A 128 9.56 -24.22 -15.96
CA TRP A 128 8.97 -23.11 -15.22
C TRP A 128 8.68 -23.54 -13.79
N LEU A 129 9.04 -22.69 -12.82
CA LEU A 129 8.83 -22.92 -11.39
C LEU A 129 7.98 -21.81 -10.81
N PHE A 130 7.03 -22.17 -9.96
CA PHE A 130 6.18 -21.28 -9.17
C PHE A 130 6.48 -21.55 -7.70
N ASP A 131 6.92 -20.52 -6.97
CA ASP A 131 7.37 -20.64 -5.58
C ASP A 131 8.41 -21.78 -5.38
N GLY A 132 9.32 -21.91 -6.36
CA GLY A 132 10.38 -22.91 -6.38
C GLY A 132 9.96 -24.34 -6.76
N LYS A 133 8.69 -24.56 -7.18
CA LYS A 133 8.16 -25.88 -7.53
C LYS A 133 7.65 -25.92 -8.97
N PRO A 134 7.86 -27.03 -9.71
CA PRO A 134 7.29 -27.19 -11.04
C PRO A 134 5.79 -27.49 -10.96
N ASP A 135 5.04 -27.03 -11.96
CA ASP A 135 3.67 -27.48 -12.20
C ASP A 135 3.66 -28.60 -13.25
N ALA A 136 3.04 -29.74 -12.93
CA ALA A 136 2.93 -30.88 -13.81
C ALA A 136 2.13 -30.60 -15.10
N LEU A 137 1.28 -29.57 -15.10
CA LEU A 137 0.51 -29.15 -16.28
C LEU A 137 1.32 -28.27 -17.24
N ILE A 138 2.48 -27.76 -16.81
CA ILE A 138 3.33 -26.88 -17.62
C ILE A 138 4.52 -27.71 -18.13
N PRO A 139 4.57 -28.02 -19.44
CA PRO A 139 5.59 -28.89 -19.98
C PRO A 139 6.96 -28.21 -20.01
N ILE A 140 8.01 -29.04 -19.93
CA ILE A 140 9.39 -28.61 -20.22
C ILE A 140 9.47 -28.25 -21.70
N VAL A 141 10.01 -27.07 -22.00
CA VAL A 141 10.18 -26.57 -23.37
C VAL A 141 11.63 -26.74 -23.80
N GLN A 142 11.85 -27.39 -24.93
CA GLN A 142 13.19 -27.50 -25.51
C GLN A 142 13.48 -26.30 -26.41
N VAL A 143 14.54 -25.56 -26.11
CA VAL A 143 14.93 -24.35 -26.82
C VAL A 143 16.29 -24.54 -27.48
N PRO A 144 16.41 -24.43 -28.81
CA PRO A 144 17.70 -24.53 -29.47
C PRO A 144 18.54 -23.28 -29.22
N ALA A 145 19.87 -23.43 -29.24
CA ALA A 145 20.82 -22.34 -29.07
C ALA A 145 20.77 -21.26 -30.16
N THR A 146 20.04 -21.50 -31.26
CA THR A 146 19.75 -20.49 -32.27
C THR A 146 18.64 -19.51 -31.85
N VAL A 147 17.69 -19.96 -31.01
CA VAL A 147 16.53 -19.17 -30.56
C VAL A 147 16.80 -18.53 -29.20
N ARG A 148 17.27 -19.31 -28.21
CA ARG A 148 17.66 -18.86 -26.83
C ARG A 148 16.57 -18.11 -26.05
N ILE A 149 15.31 -18.21 -26.46
CA ILE A 149 14.18 -17.57 -25.78
C ILE A 149 13.10 -18.62 -25.59
N ALA A 150 12.69 -18.86 -24.35
CA ALA A 150 11.50 -19.63 -24.02
C ALA A 150 10.33 -18.68 -23.73
N HIS A 151 9.10 -19.10 -24.05
CA HIS A 151 7.90 -18.32 -23.76
C HIS A 151 7.03 -19.01 -22.71
N LEU A 152 6.48 -18.20 -21.79
CA LEU A 152 5.40 -18.61 -20.88
C LEU A 152 4.18 -17.73 -21.19
N ASN A 153 3.09 -18.34 -21.65
CA ASN A 153 1.86 -17.63 -21.94
C ASN A 153 1.08 -17.34 -20.64
N GLY A 154 0.30 -16.26 -20.63
CA GLY A 154 -0.44 -15.84 -19.44
C GLY A 154 -1.38 -16.91 -18.88
N ASP A 155 -2.07 -17.66 -19.73
CA ASP A 155 -3.02 -18.72 -19.35
C ASP A 155 -2.41 -19.81 -18.44
N MET A 156 -1.10 -20.02 -18.53
CA MET A 156 -0.35 -20.95 -17.68
C MET A 156 -0.18 -20.46 -16.24
N LEU A 157 -0.55 -19.21 -15.91
CA LEU A 157 -0.51 -18.67 -14.55
C LEU A 157 -1.70 -19.08 -13.67
N ALA A 158 -2.69 -19.80 -14.23
CA ALA A 158 -3.89 -20.20 -13.50
C ALA A 158 -3.54 -20.93 -12.19
N GLY A 159 -4.01 -20.40 -11.05
CA GLY A 159 -3.74 -20.95 -9.72
C GLY A 159 -2.40 -20.55 -9.09
N HIS A 160 -1.54 -19.80 -9.79
CA HIS A 160 -0.21 -19.40 -9.31
C HIS A 160 -0.10 -17.89 -8.98
N MET A 161 -1.23 -17.19 -8.93
CA MET A 161 -1.25 -15.74 -8.71
C MET A 161 -1.73 -15.36 -7.32
N GLY A 162 -1.11 -14.31 -6.77
CA GLY A 162 -1.55 -13.63 -5.56
C GLY A 162 -1.30 -14.44 -4.27
N THR A 163 -0.18 -15.14 -4.20
CA THR A 163 0.26 -15.89 -3.01
C THR A 163 0.96 -15.01 -1.96
N SER A 164 1.33 -13.77 -2.31
CA SER A 164 2.03 -12.83 -1.44
C SER A 164 1.58 -11.38 -1.64
N VAL A 165 1.87 -10.52 -0.66
CA VAL A 165 1.69 -9.07 -0.71
C VAL A 165 3.01 -8.40 -0.34
N ASP A 166 3.31 -7.26 -0.96
CA ASP A 166 4.55 -6.51 -0.71
C ASP A 166 4.62 -5.95 0.72
N HIS A 167 3.46 -5.56 1.28
CA HIS A 167 3.33 -5.07 2.64
C HIS A 167 2.41 -5.99 3.44
N GLU A 168 2.99 -6.75 4.38
CA GLU A 168 2.22 -7.59 5.30
C GLU A 168 1.51 -6.77 6.38
N MET A 169 2.05 -5.59 6.71
CA MET A 169 1.51 -4.67 7.70
C MET A 169 1.53 -3.23 7.18
N LEU A 170 0.41 -2.54 7.34
CA LEU A 170 0.25 -1.10 7.17
C LEU A 170 0.06 -0.44 8.53
N THR A 171 0.51 0.80 8.70
CA THR A 171 0.26 1.59 9.92
C THR A 171 -0.47 2.87 9.55
N LEU A 172 -1.62 3.12 10.18
CA LEU A 172 -2.36 4.37 10.06
C LEU A 172 -2.46 5.04 11.43
N ARG A 173 -2.35 6.37 11.46
CA ARG A 173 -2.49 7.17 12.66
C ARG A 173 -3.71 8.07 12.52
N GLU A 174 -4.45 8.25 13.61
CA GLU A 174 -5.67 9.06 13.62
C GLU A 174 -5.40 10.55 13.31
N VAL A 175 -4.17 11.03 13.57
CA VAL A 175 -3.76 12.41 13.24
C VAL A 175 -3.40 12.65 11.78
N ASP A 176 -3.22 11.58 11.00
CA ASP A 176 -2.86 11.69 9.59
C ASP A 176 -4.13 12.00 8.78
N LYS A 177 -4.12 13.06 7.97
CA LYS A 177 -5.30 13.48 7.19
C LYS A 177 -5.83 12.36 6.28
N GLU A 178 -4.94 11.74 5.52
CA GLU A 178 -5.25 10.70 4.54
C GLU A 178 -3.97 9.95 4.16
N ALA A 179 -4.03 8.62 4.13
CA ALA A 179 -3.00 7.78 3.54
C ALA A 179 -3.44 7.29 2.16
N THR A 180 -2.54 7.38 1.17
CA THR A 180 -2.77 6.79 -0.15
C THR A 180 -1.96 5.50 -0.28
N VAL A 181 -2.66 4.38 -0.35
CA VAL A 181 -2.09 3.05 -0.61
C VAL A 181 -2.40 2.64 -2.04
N LYS A 182 -1.56 1.80 -2.66
CA LYS A 182 -1.77 1.34 -4.03
C LYS A 182 -1.97 -0.16 -4.06
N LEU A 183 -3.01 -0.60 -4.75
CA LEU A 183 -3.10 -1.98 -5.22
C LEU A 183 -2.26 -2.09 -6.50
N ILE A 184 -1.22 -2.90 -6.47
CA ILE A 184 -0.30 -3.09 -7.60
C ILE A 184 -0.48 -4.49 -8.18
N SER A 185 -0.70 -4.56 -9.49
CA SER A 185 -0.64 -5.82 -10.23
C SER A 185 0.59 -5.84 -11.12
N THR A 186 1.37 -6.92 -11.05
CA THR A 186 2.47 -7.21 -11.98
C THR A 186 2.02 -7.97 -13.22
N ILE A 187 0.73 -8.30 -13.30
CA ILE A 187 0.10 -9.01 -14.42
C ILE A 187 -0.89 -8.07 -15.12
N PRO A 188 -0.79 -7.91 -16.46
CA PRO A 188 -1.72 -7.05 -17.21
C PRO A 188 -3.11 -7.67 -17.29
N VAL A 189 -4.13 -6.82 -17.32
CA VAL A 189 -5.50 -7.22 -17.61
C VAL A 189 -5.74 -7.14 -19.11
N VAL A 190 -6.15 -8.25 -19.73
CA VAL A 190 -6.36 -8.37 -21.17
C VAL A 190 -7.74 -8.94 -21.48
N CYS A 191 -8.44 -8.37 -22.48
CA CYS A 191 -9.88 -8.63 -22.70
C CYS A 191 -10.24 -9.67 -23.77
N ARG A 192 -9.28 -10.36 -24.41
CA ARG A 192 -9.49 -11.40 -25.47
C ARG A 192 -10.83 -11.26 -26.24
N ASN A 193 -10.96 -10.21 -27.07
CA ASN A 193 -12.13 -9.89 -27.92
C ASN A 193 -13.42 -9.44 -27.20
N ARG A 194 -13.38 -9.10 -25.91
CA ARG A 194 -14.47 -8.40 -25.22
C ARG A 194 -14.26 -6.89 -25.24
N SER A 195 -15.36 -6.15 -25.34
CA SER A 195 -15.36 -4.68 -25.24
C SER A 195 -15.01 -4.18 -23.84
N HIS A 196 -15.33 -4.97 -22.80
CA HIS A 196 -15.06 -4.65 -21.41
C HIS A 196 -14.57 -5.88 -20.65
N CYS A 197 -13.48 -5.70 -19.91
CA CYS A 197 -12.99 -6.64 -18.92
C CYS A 197 -12.26 -5.88 -17.80
N GLU A 198 -12.28 -6.46 -16.60
CA GLU A 198 -11.54 -5.94 -15.46
C GLU A 198 -11.35 -7.03 -14.41
N VAL A 199 -10.39 -6.81 -13.53
CA VAL A 199 -10.27 -7.59 -12.30
C VAL A 199 -10.81 -6.73 -11.17
N GLY A 200 -12.09 -6.95 -10.84
CA GLY A 200 -12.69 -6.33 -9.67
C GLY A 200 -12.01 -6.84 -8.40
N VAL A 201 -11.91 -6.01 -7.38
CA VAL A 201 -11.43 -6.39 -6.05
C VAL A 201 -12.35 -5.77 -5.01
N GLN A 202 -13.05 -6.62 -4.26
CA GLN A 202 -13.88 -6.19 -3.14
C GLN A 202 -13.00 -6.00 -1.91
N LEU A 203 -13.00 -4.81 -1.34
CA LEU A 203 -12.35 -4.49 -0.08
C LEU A 203 -13.35 -4.69 1.07
N SER A 204 -12.94 -5.43 2.09
CA SER A 204 -13.66 -5.57 3.35
C SER A 204 -12.67 -5.47 4.50
N SER A 205 -13.08 -4.85 5.61
CA SER A 205 -12.28 -4.73 6.81
C SER A 205 -13.10 -5.05 8.06
N ASN A 206 -12.40 -5.55 9.08
CA ASN A 206 -12.91 -5.65 10.45
C ASN A 206 -12.42 -4.48 11.33
N CYS A 207 -11.74 -3.50 10.75
CA CYS A 207 -11.33 -2.28 11.44
C CYS A 207 -12.54 -1.34 11.54
N GLU A 208 -13.08 -1.14 12.75
CA GLU A 208 -14.25 -0.28 12.97
C GLU A 208 -13.98 1.18 12.52
N LYS A 209 -12.79 1.72 12.82
CA LYS A 209 -12.42 3.10 12.46
C LYS A 209 -11.93 3.25 11.00
N LEU A 210 -11.73 2.19 10.23
CA LEU A 210 -11.12 2.34 8.89
C LEU A 210 -12.14 2.87 7.89
N MET A 211 -11.83 4.03 7.33
CA MET A 211 -12.62 4.72 6.31
C MET A 211 -11.84 4.69 4.98
N VAL A 212 -12.47 4.24 3.89
CA VAL A 212 -11.85 4.21 2.54
C VAL A 212 -12.69 4.93 1.50
N ASP A 213 -12.07 5.52 0.47
CA ASP A 213 -12.79 6.21 -0.60
C ASP A 213 -13.65 5.25 -1.44
N LYS A 214 -13.23 3.98 -1.56
CA LYS A 214 -13.88 2.97 -2.40
C LYS A 214 -13.85 1.57 -1.75
N CYS A 215 -15.01 0.92 -1.65
CA CYS A 215 -15.12 -0.49 -1.24
C CYS A 215 -14.91 -1.48 -2.40
N GLU A 216 -15.01 -0.99 -3.64
CA GLU A 216 -14.86 -1.80 -4.86
C GLU A 216 -13.81 -1.14 -5.75
N LEU A 217 -12.77 -1.90 -6.04
CA LEU A 217 -11.66 -1.50 -6.89
C LEU A 217 -11.75 -2.32 -8.18
N ALA A 218 -11.15 -1.81 -9.23
CA ALA A 218 -11.03 -2.55 -10.49
C ALA A 218 -9.68 -2.26 -11.12
N ILE A 219 -8.95 -3.31 -11.46
CA ILE A 219 -7.75 -3.22 -12.29
C ILE A 219 -8.21 -3.39 -13.74
N ARG A 220 -7.93 -2.39 -14.57
CA ARG A 220 -8.35 -2.31 -15.96
C ARG A 220 -7.15 -2.37 -16.90
N PRO A 221 -7.36 -2.72 -18.19
CA PRO A 221 -6.30 -2.63 -19.19
C PRO A 221 -5.64 -1.25 -19.28
N SER A 222 -6.40 -0.18 -19.03
CA SER A 222 -5.92 1.21 -19.04
C SER A 222 -4.93 1.54 -17.91
N ASP A 223 -4.93 0.76 -16.83
CA ASP A 223 -4.08 1.03 -15.66
C ASP A 223 -2.66 0.49 -15.87
N TRP A 224 -2.45 -0.33 -16.91
CA TRP A 224 -1.18 -0.97 -17.21
C TRP A 224 -0.15 0.01 -17.80
N ASN A 225 1.00 0.13 -17.13
CA ASN A 225 2.16 0.82 -17.66
C ASN A 225 3.20 -0.20 -18.14
N SER A 226 3.45 -0.24 -19.46
CA SER A 226 4.37 -1.21 -20.07
C SER A 226 5.85 -0.98 -19.73
N GLU A 227 6.27 0.26 -19.47
CA GLU A 227 7.65 0.57 -19.07
C GLU A 227 7.94 0.06 -17.65
N ARG A 228 6.98 0.26 -16.74
CA ARG A 228 7.06 -0.24 -15.36
C ARG A 228 6.75 -1.73 -15.26
N GLY A 229 5.90 -2.25 -16.14
CA GLY A 229 5.37 -3.61 -16.08
C GLY A 229 4.42 -3.82 -14.90
N GLN A 230 3.63 -2.80 -14.59
CA GLN A 230 2.72 -2.78 -13.44
C GLN A 230 1.45 -1.99 -13.77
N ALA A 231 0.33 -2.41 -13.18
CA ALA A 231 -0.88 -1.61 -13.05
C ALA A 231 -1.02 -1.13 -11.60
N GLU A 232 -1.33 0.14 -11.40
CA GLU A 232 -1.45 0.76 -10.08
C GLU A 232 -2.84 1.36 -9.89
N VAL A 233 -3.58 0.90 -8.87
CA VAL A 233 -4.89 1.45 -8.49
C VAL A 233 -4.77 2.10 -7.11
N PRO A 234 -4.86 3.45 -6.99
CA PRO A 234 -4.77 4.12 -5.69
C PRO A 234 -6.05 3.92 -4.87
N ILE A 235 -5.85 3.75 -3.57
CA ILE A 235 -6.86 3.63 -2.53
C ILE A 235 -6.54 4.69 -1.49
N LYS A 236 -7.52 5.51 -1.18
CA LYS A 236 -7.40 6.52 -0.14
C LYS A 236 -8.05 5.99 1.12
N MET A 237 -7.30 6.02 2.21
CA MET A 237 -7.75 5.52 3.50
C MET A 237 -7.42 6.50 4.62
N THR A 238 -8.30 6.56 5.61
CA THR A 238 -8.12 7.35 6.82
C THR A 238 -8.75 6.62 7.99
N LEU A 239 -8.44 7.07 9.21
CA LEU A 239 -9.11 6.58 10.41
C LEU A 239 -10.19 7.57 10.80
N GLN A 240 -11.34 7.04 11.19
CA GLN A 240 -12.42 7.84 11.73
C GLN A 240 -11.97 8.47 13.05
N GLU A 241 -12.08 9.80 13.12
CA GLU A 241 -11.85 10.55 14.36
C GLU A 241 -13.06 10.35 15.28
N ASP A 242 -12.88 9.69 16.42
CA ASP A 242 -13.96 9.43 17.39
C ASP A 242 -13.75 10.12 18.75
N ASN A 243 -12.72 10.97 18.86
CA ASN A 243 -12.33 11.72 20.06
C ASN A 243 -12.16 10.85 21.31
N MET A 244 -12.02 9.53 21.15
CA MET A 244 -11.80 8.59 22.23
C MET A 244 -10.43 7.96 22.08
N VAL A 245 -9.55 8.16 23.05
CA VAL A 245 -8.27 7.43 23.08
C VAL A 245 -8.55 5.96 23.35
N LYS A 246 -8.49 5.12 22.32
CA LYS A 246 -8.47 3.66 22.43
C LYS A 246 -7.03 3.16 22.38
N ASN A 247 -6.78 1.99 22.96
CA ASN A 247 -5.49 1.33 22.78
C ASN A 247 -5.27 0.99 21.30
N ASN A 248 -4.01 1.07 20.84
CA ASN A 248 -3.64 0.61 19.50
C ASN A 248 -4.26 -0.75 19.19
N HIS A 249 -4.78 -0.89 17.99
CA HIS A 249 -5.49 -2.09 17.57
C HIS A 249 -4.92 -2.64 16.28
N ASP A 250 -4.84 -3.97 16.22
CA ASP A 250 -4.47 -4.70 15.04
C ASP A 250 -5.73 -5.27 14.40
N CYS A 251 -5.95 -4.94 13.14
CA CYS A 251 -7.07 -5.44 12.35
C CYS A 251 -6.60 -5.81 10.95
N PHE A 252 -7.52 -6.19 10.06
CA PHE A 252 -7.19 -6.75 8.76
C PHE A 252 -8.03 -6.13 7.64
N ILE A 253 -7.38 -5.96 6.49
CA ILE A 253 -8.02 -5.62 5.22
C ILE A 253 -8.02 -6.88 4.36
N LYS A 254 -9.22 -7.37 4.05
CA LYS A 254 -9.44 -8.50 3.15
C LYS A 254 -9.75 -7.98 1.75
N LEU A 255 -8.96 -8.42 0.78
CA LEU A 255 -9.14 -8.12 -0.64
C LEU A 255 -9.65 -9.38 -1.34
N THR A 256 -10.85 -9.33 -1.91
CA THR A 256 -11.47 -10.47 -2.58
C THR A 256 -11.56 -10.21 -4.09
N PRO A 257 -10.72 -10.86 -4.91
CA PRO A 257 -10.78 -10.73 -6.36
C PRO A 257 -12.11 -11.20 -6.94
N ARG A 258 -12.62 -10.47 -7.93
CA ARG A 258 -13.81 -10.75 -8.74
C ARG A 258 -13.48 -10.51 -10.21
N PRO A 259 -12.73 -11.44 -10.85
CA PRO A 259 -12.37 -11.30 -12.26
C PRO A 259 -13.62 -11.32 -13.14
N ASN A 260 -13.75 -10.37 -14.07
CA ASN A 260 -14.88 -10.26 -14.98
C ASN A 260 -14.43 -10.07 -16.43
N GLY A 261 -14.78 -11.03 -17.29
CA GLY A 261 -14.44 -10.98 -18.71
C GLY A 261 -12.94 -11.10 -19.02
N VAL A 262 -12.15 -11.57 -18.06
CA VAL A 262 -10.72 -11.83 -18.20
C VAL A 262 -10.43 -13.32 -18.41
N GLY A 263 -9.17 -13.65 -18.65
CA GLY A 263 -8.72 -14.99 -18.96
C GLY A 263 -8.50 -15.96 -17.80
N ASN A 264 -8.05 -17.18 -18.16
CA ASN A 264 -7.76 -18.26 -17.22
C ASN A 264 -6.62 -17.93 -16.25
N GLU A 265 -5.73 -17.02 -16.63
CA GLU A 265 -4.65 -16.55 -15.76
C GLU A 265 -5.17 -16.07 -14.39
N TRP A 266 -6.36 -15.45 -14.34
CA TRP A 266 -7.00 -14.96 -13.12
C TRP A 266 -7.82 -16.02 -12.36
N LYS A 267 -7.87 -17.26 -12.85
CA LYS A 267 -8.64 -18.33 -12.20
C LYS A 267 -7.97 -18.73 -10.89
N GLY A 268 -8.75 -18.72 -9.81
CA GLY A 268 -8.27 -19.12 -8.48
C GLY A 268 -7.32 -18.12 -7.83
N VAL A 269 -7.21 -16.89 -8.36
CA VAL A 269 -6.41 -15.84 -7.74
C VAL A 269 -6.87 -15.59 -6.31
N THR A 270 -5.92 -15.54 -5.39
CA THR A 270 -6.16 -15.17 -3.99
C THR A 270 -5.37 -13.90 -3.68
N ILE A 271 -5.69 -13.19 -2.60
CA ILE A 271 -4.86 -12.09 -2.10
C ILE A 271 -4.83 -12.26 -0.57
N PRO A 272 -3.64 -12.40 0.05
CA PRO A 272 -3.51 -12.43 1.50
C PRO A 272 -4.14 -11.20 2.15
N ALA A 273 -4.73 -11.38 3.33
CA ALA A 273 -5.21 -10.25 4.11
C ALA A 273 -4.02 -9.39 4.56
N VAL A 274 -4.15 -8.08 4.44
CA VAL A 274 -3.13 -7.12 4.89
C VAL A 274 -3.44 -6.75 6.33
N LYS A 275 -2.45 -6.87 7.23
CA LYS A 275 -2.60 -6.44 8.61
C LYS A 275 -2.56 -4.92 8.66
N LEU A 276 -3.45 -4.31 9.43
CA LEU A 276 -3.48 -2.89 9.69
C LEU A 276 -3.25 -2.64 11.17
N HIS A 277 -2.24 -1.84 11.49
CA HIS A 277 -1.96 -1.33 12.83
C HIS A 277 -2.50 0.09 12.93
N THR A 278 -3.55 0.29 13.73
CA THR A 278 -4.12 1.62 13.97
C THR A 278 -3.52 2.23 15.23
N VAL A 279 -3.00 3.44 15.11
CA VAL A 279 -2.41 4.20 16.22
C VAL A 279 -3.35 5.33 16.62
N ASP A 280 -3.82 5.26 17.85
CA ASP A 280 -4.76 6.20 18.46
C ASP A 280 -4.15 6.69 19.78
N ASN A 281 -3.47 7.83 19.71
CA ASN A 281 -2.66 8.35 20.82
C ASN A 281 -2.93 9.83 21.11
N VAL A 282 -3.92 10.46 20.47
CA VAL A 282 -4.09 11.91 20.55
C VAL A 282 -5.45 12.23 21.12
N LYS A 283 -5.42 12.81 22.33
CA LYS A 283 -6.62 13.23 23.05
C LYS A 283 -7.31 14.38 22.32
N PRO A 284 -8.65 14.45 22.36
CA PRO A 284 -9.37 15.65 21.92
C PRO A 284 -8.98 16.84 22.79
N GLY A 285 -9.07 18.03 22.20
CA GLY A 285 -8.91 19.30 22.92
C GLY A 285 -10.28 19.78 23.41
N LEU A 286 -10.36 20.24 24.66
CA LEU A 286 -11.56 20.87 25.21
C LEU A 286 -11.25 22.31 25.64
N CYS A 287 -11.89 23.27 24.98
CA CYS A 287 -11.88 24.68 25.38
C CYS A 287 -13.27 25.07 25.91
N SER A 288 -13.34 26.00 26.85
CA SER A 288 -14.64 26.47 27.35
C SER A 288 -14.65 27.96 27.63
N ALA A 289 -15.85 28.56 27.58
CA ALA A 289 -16.11 29.93 27.99
C ALA A 289 -17.45 29.97 28.74
N SER A 290 -17.45 30.39 30.00
CA SER A 290 -18.63 30.33 30.87
C SER A 290 -18.97 31.67 31.52
N GLY A 291 -20.25 32.02 31.56
CA GLY A 291 -20.77 33.14 32.35
C GLY A 291 -20.28 34.52 31.89
N ASP A 292 -19.67 35.24 32.83
CA ASP A 292 -18.93 36.48 32.62
C ASP A 292 -17.50 36.19 32.18
N PRO A 293 -17.25 36.10 30.87
CA PRO A 293 -16.66 34.91 30.30
C PRO A 293 -15.35 34.52 30.99
N HIS A 294 -15.40 33.43 31.74
CA HIS A 294 -14.23 32.69 32.20
C HIS A 294 -13.85 31.68 31.13
N LEU A 295 -12.69 31.84 30.51
CA LEU A 295 -12.19 30.97 29.46
C LEU A 295 -11.14 30.01 29.98
N THR A 296 -11.23 28.76 29.54
CA THR A 296 -10.19 27.74 29.69
C THR A 296 -9.71 27.36 28.29
N THR A 297 -8.41 27.45 28.05
CA THR A 297 -7.78 27.06 26.78
C THR A 297 -7.69 25.54 26.63
N PHE A 298 -7.22 25.07 25.48
CA PHE A 298 -7.08 23.63 25.25
C PHE A 298 -5.97 22.97 26.10
N ASP A 299 -4.92 23.72 26.48
CA ASP A 299 -3.72 23.16 27.13
C ASP A 299 -3.62 23.48 28.65
N ASP A 300 -4.53 24.29 29.20
CA ASP A 300 -4.54 24.69 30.60
C ASP A 300 -5.87 24.32 31.29
N THR A 301 -5.82 24.11 32.60
CA THR A 301 -7.02 23.95 33.45
C THR A 301 -7.39 25.24 34.17
N ARG A 302 -6.50 26.24 34.17
CA ARG A 302 -6.75 27.57 34.73
C ARG A 302 -7.72 28.35 33.84
N THR A 303 -8.47 29.25 34.47
CA THR A 303 -9.36 30.17 33.78
C THR A 303 -8.75 31.56 33.67
N TYR A 304 -9.04 32.25 32.58
CA TYR A 304 -8.77 33.67 32.40
C TYR A 304 -10.05 34.41 32.00
N ASP A 305 -10.12 35.72 32.23
CA ASP A 305 -11.37 36.46 32.03
C ASP A 305 -11.35 37.26 30.72
N LEU A 306 -12.52 37.36 30.06
CA LEU A 306 -12.74 38.30 28.96
C LEU A 306 -13.56 39.49 29.47
N TYR A 307 -12.90 40.64 29.67
CA TYR A 307 -13.51 41.77 30.38
C TYR A 307 -14.42 42.65 29.51
N LYS A 308 -14.31 42.56 28.18
CA LYS A 308 -14.93 43.52 27.26
C LYS A 308 -16.15 42.98 26.52
N THR A 309 -17.14 43.85 26.32
CA THR A 309 -18.30 43.57 25.47
C THR A 309 -17.91 43.59 24.00
N GLY A 310 -18.42 42.66 23.20
CA GLY A 310 -18.32 42.63 21.74
C GLY A 310 -18.26 41.23 21.17
N GLU A 311 -17.62 41.09 20.02
CA GLU A 311 -17.53 39.82 19.29
C GLU A 311 -16.07 39.42 19.12
N PHE A 312 -15.78 38.14 19.34
CA PHE A 312 -14.42 37.63 19.38
C PHE A 312 -14.31 36.27 18.71
N ILE A 313 -13.15 36.01 18.11
CA ILE A 313 -12.78 34.68 17.61
C ILE A 313 -12.40 33.82 18.82
N MET A 314 -13.29 32.94 19.24
CA MET A 314 -13.01 32.00 20.31
C MET A 314 -12.05 30.90 19.82
N PHE A 315 -12.31 30.37 18.64
CA PHE A 315 -11.52 29.31 18.02
C PHE A 315 -11.50 29.48 16.50
N ARG A 316 -10.34 29.25 15.87
CA ARG A 316 -10.19 29.06 14.43
C ARG A 316 -9.18 27.95 14.15
N SER A 317 -9.51 27.05 13.23
CA SER A 317 -8.55 26.08 12.69
C SER A 317 -7.67 26.72 11.62
N ARG A 318 -6.37 26.38 11.63
CA ARG A 318 -5.40 26.73 10.58
C ARG A 318 -5.31 25.67 9.48
N ARG A 319 -5.97 24.52 9.64
CA ARG A 319 -5.94 23.38 8.69
C ARG A 319 -7.26 23.10 7.99
N ARG A 320 -8.36 23.55 8.57
CA ARG A 320 -9.74 23.33 8.12
C ARG A 320 -10.50 24.67 8.12
N THR A 321 -11.60 24.74 7.39
CA THR A 321 -12.46 25.94 7.35
C THR A 321 -13.45 25.90 8.52
N VAL A 322 -12.94 25.91 9.75
CA VAL A 322 -13.74 25.87 10.98
C VAL A 322 -13.42 27.08 11.85
N GLU A 323 -14.45 27.81 12.28
CA GLU A 323 -14.30 29.00 13.12
C GLU A 323 -15.50 29.15 14.07
N ILE A 324 -15.25 29.55 15.31
CA ILE A 324 -16.25 29.74 16.34
C ILE A 324 -16.09 31.13 16.94
N HIS A 325 -17.17 31.89 16.92
CA HIS A 325 -17.25 33.23 17.48
C HIS A 325 -18.13 33.25 18.72
N ILE A 326 -17.77 34.10 19.67
CA ILE A 326 -18.63 34.45 20.81
C ILE A 326 -19.03 35.91 20.73
N ARG A 327 -20.26 36.21 21.17
CA ARG A 327 -20.79 37.56 21.32
C ARG A 327 -21.14 37.80 22.79
N THR A 328 -20.67 38.91 23.33
CA THR A 328 -20.88 39.30 24.71
C THR A 328 -21.67 40.60 24.82
N TRP A 329 -22.57 40.67 25.80
CA TRP A 329 -23.32 41.86 26.17
C TRP A 329 -22.95 42.33 27.58
N LYS A 330 -23.34 43.55 27.94
CA LYS A 330 -23.13 44.06 29.30
C LYS A 330 -24.12 43.40 30.25
N CYS A 331 -23.65 42.67 31.25
CA CYS A 331 -24.47 42.11 32.33
C CYS A 331 -23.99 42.69 33.67
N ASN A 332 -24.83 43.50 34.32
CA ASN A 332 -24.43 44.27 35.50
C ASN A 332 -23.17 45.12 35.24
N ALA A 333 -22.08 44.87 35.98
CA ALA A 333 -20.80 45.57 35.88
C ALA A 333 -19.76 44.87 34.99
N VAL A 334 -20.10 43.72 34.39
CA VAL A 334 -19.18 42.88 33.60
C VAL A 334 -19.76 42.59 32.20
N ALA A 335 -18.99 41.88 31.37
CA ALA A 335 -19.47 41.32 30.11
C ALA A 335 -19.95 39.89 30.34
N CYS A 336 -21.00 39.43 29.65
CA CYS A 336 -21.47 38.05 29.67
C CYS A 336 -21.69 37.54 28.26
N ILE A 337 -21.47 36.25 28.02
CA ILE A 337 -21.79 35.62 26.74
C ILE A 337 -23.30 35.65 26.52
N CYS A 338 -23.73 36.09 25.34
CA CYS A 338 -25.13 36.08 24.92
C CYS A 338 -25.35 35.37 23.58
N GLY A 339 -24.28 34.97 22.88
CA GLY A 339 -24.38 34.24 21.63
C GLY A 339 -23.10 33.53 21.23
N VAL A 340 -23.26 32.45 20.47
CA VAL A 340 -22.21 31.62 19.89
C VAL A 340 -22.55 31.39 18.42
N ALA A 341 -21.59 31.65 17.53
CA ALA A 341 -21.73 31.38 16.10
C ALA A 341 -20.64 30.41 15.67
N VAL A 342 -21.04 29.31 15.03
CA VAL A 342 -20.17 28.21 14.62
C VAL A 342 -20.22 28.11 13.11
N ARG A 343 -19.05 28.01 12.49
CA ARG A 343 -18.89 27.73 11.06
C ARG A 343 -18.10 26.45 10.88
N ASP A 344 -18.60 25.57 10.02
CA ASP A 344 -17.84 24.50 9.41
C ASP A 344 -18.08 24.52 7.90
N GLU A 345 -17.04 24.83 7.13
CA GLU A 345 -17.08 25.10 5.70
C GLU A 345 -18.17 26.12 5.29
N ASN A 346 -19.29 25.64 4.75
CA ASN A 346 -20.41 26.43 4.25
C ASN A 346 -21.65 26.36 5.17
N ASP A 347 -21.58 25.60 6.27
CA ASP A 347 -22.64 25.48 7.27
C ASP A 347 -22.35 26.46 8.41
N ILE A 348 -23.34 27.29 8.76
CA ILE A 348 -23.25 28.27 9.84
C ILE A 348 -24.42 28.11 10.79
N ILE A 349 -24.10 27.96 12.07
CA ILE A 349 -25.07 27.75 13.14
C ILE A 349 -24.85 28.84 14.18
N VAL A 350 -25.87 29.67 14.38
CA VAL A 350 -25.85 30.72 15.40
C VAL A 350 -26.84 30.36 16.49
N VAL A 351 -26.37 30.33 17.73
CA VAL A 351 -27.20 30.22 18.94
C VAL A 351 -27.05 31.52 19.71
N GLU A 352 -28.10 32.33 19.78
CA GLU A 352 -28.02 33.62 20.51
C GLU A 352 -29.31 34.02 21.21
N MET A 353 -29.15 34.87 22.23
CA MET A 353 -30.22 35.54 22.94
C MET A 353 -29.96 37.06 23.09
N CYS A 354 -28.95 37.58 22.37
CA CYS A 354 -28.41 38.94 22.51
C CYS A 354 -29.38 40.09 22.19
N HIS A 355 -30.45 39.85 21.42
CA HIS A 355 -31.37 40.90 20.95
C HIS A 355 -32.55 41.19 21.90
N GLY A 356 -32.68 40.44 22.99
CA GLY A 356 -33.76 40.59 23.97
C GLY A 356 -33.33 41.28 25.25
N GLU A 357 -34.31 41.53 26.15
CA GLU A 357 -34.02 42.01 27.50
C GLU A 357 -33.47 40.85 28.36
N GLN A 358 -32.37 41.11 29.09
CA GLN A 358 -31.82 40.15 30.06
C GLN A 358 -32.89 39.68 31.04
N GLY A 359 -32.93 38.38 31.34
CA GLY A 359 -34.00 37.83 32.19
C GLY A 359 -35.28 37.44 31.43
N LYS A 360 -35.50 37.97 30.22
CA LYS A 360 -36.74 37.79 29.44
C LYS A 360 -36.52 37.24 28.03
N THR A 361 -35.27 37.23 27.57
CA THR A 361 -34.89 36.63 26.29
C THR A 361 -34.80 35.10 26.38
N PHE A 362 -34.80 34.44 25.22
CA PHE A 362 -34.63 32.99 25.12
C PHE A 362 -33.69 32.67 23.96
N PRO A 363 -32.80 31.67 24.10
CA PRO A 363 -31.89 31.27 23.03
C PRO A 363 -32.64 30.89 21.75
N ARG A 364 -32.15 31.40 20.61
CA ARG A 364 -32.66 31.06 19.29
C ARG A 364 -31.54 30.50 18.43
N THR A 365 -31.91 29.55 17.57
CA THR A 365 -31.02 28.95 16.60
C THR A 365 -31.30 29.52 15.21
N TYR A 366 -30.23 29.86 14.50
CA TYR A 366 -30.28 30.26 13.09
C TYR A 366 -29.29 29.39 12.34
N ILE A 367 -29.80 28.62 11.38
CA ILE A 367 -28.98 27.74 10.53
C ILE A 367 -28.95 28.36 9.14
N ARG A 368 -27.76 28.59 8.61
CA ARG A 368 -27.52 29.12 7.27
C ARG A 368 -26.58 28.17 6.53
N ASN A 369 -27.01 27.73 5.35
CA ASN A 369 -26.23 26.87 4.47
C ASN A 369 -25.89 27.68 3.23
N LEU A 370 -24.62 28.04 3.06
CA LEU A 370 -24.16 28.92 1.98
C LEU A 370 -23.95 28.18 0.65
N ALA A 371 -23.90 26.85 0.70
CA ALA A 371 -23.90 25.95 -0.45
C ALA A 371 -25.00 24.88 -0.27
N ALA A 372 -25.33 24.13 -1.34
CA ALA A 372 -26.29 23.04 -1.25
C ALA A 372 -25.89 22.07 -0.12
N PHE A 373 -26.87 21.75 0.75
CA PHE A 373 -26.76 21.08 2.04
C PHE A 373 -25.60 20.08 2.19
N SER A 374 -24.70 20.34 3.15
CA SER A 374 -24.04 19.28 3.90
C SER A 374 -25.08 18.71 4.86
N ASN A 375 -25.53 17.47 4.64
CA ASN A 375 -26.48 16.81 5.54
C ASN A 375 -25.84 16.30 6.84
N PHE A 376 -24.60 16.71 7.13
CA PHE A 376 -23.75 16.10 8.15
C PHE A 376 -23.68 16.92 9.44
N THR A 377 -23.92 18.24 9.37
CA THR A 377 -24.01 19.08 10.55
C THR A 377 -25.31 18.83 11.30
N THR A 378 -25.24 18.45 12.57
CA THR A 378 -26.42 18.17 13.38
C THR A 378 -26.53 19.13 14.56
N VAL A 379 -27.74 19.59 14.85
CA VAL A 379 -28.05 20.47 15.99
C VAL A 379 -29.10 19.79 16.85
N ASN A 380 -28.68 19.28 18.00
CA ASN A 380 -29.55 18.67 18.99
C ASN A 380 -29.91 19.70 20.06
N VAL A 381 -31.20 19.85 20.33
CA VAL A 381 -31.71 20.76 21.36
C VAL A 381 -32.43 19.95 22.43
N ASP A 382 -32.13 20.23 23.69
CA ASP A 382 -32.80 19.56 24.79
C ASP A 382 -34.27 19.99 24.94
N LYS A 383 -35.02 19.26 25.77
CA LYS A 383 -36.44 19.56 26.02
C LYS A 383 -36.68 20.94 26.64
N THR A 384 -35.66 21.52 27.28
CA THR A 384 -35.78 22.86 27.88
C THR A 384 -35.62 23.96 26.85
N GLY A 385 -35.05 23.67 25.67
CA GLY A 385 -34.70 24.65 24.65
C GLY A 385 -33.49 25.51 25.03
N ARG A 386 -32.73 25.13 26.06
CA ARG A 386 -31.61 25.93 26.60
C ARG A 386 -30.25 25.27 26.40
N ASN A 387 -30.22 23.97 26.12
CA ASN A 387 -28.98 23.24 25.86
C ASN A 387 -28.96 22.79 24.40
N PHE A 388 -27.87 23.13 23.73
CA PHE A 388 -27.62 22.86 22.32
C PHE A 388 -26.34 22.05 22.20
N LEU A 389 -26.36 21.01 21.38
CA LEU A 389 -25.19 20.25 20.97
C LEU A 389 -25.10 20.30 19.44
N ILE A 390 -24.05 20.93 18.94
CA ILE A 390 -23.76 21.06 17.52
C ILE A 390 -22.62 20.10 17.20
N ASN A 391 -22.87 19.09 16.35
CA ASN A 391 -21.82 18.19 15.88
C ASN A 391 -21.38 18.63 14.49
N LEU A 392 -20.08 18.78 14.30
CA LEU A 392 -19.48 19.32 13.10
C LEU A 392 -18.99 18.20 12.17
N PRO A 393 -19.20 18.33 10.84
CA PRO A 393 -18.57 17.48 9.84
C PRO A 393 -17.05 17.36 9.98
N SER A 394 -16.40 18.35 10.58
CA SER A 394 -14.97 18.34 10.87
C SER A 394 -14.55 17.47 12.07
N GLY A 395 -15.50 16.82 12.76
CA GLY A 395 -15.25 15.95 13.94
C GLY A 395 -15.18 16.66 15.29
N GLY A 396 -15.38 17.98 15.28
CA GLY A 396 -15.56 18.75 16.50
C GLY A 396 -17.01 18.74 16.98
N SER A 397 -17.21 19.17 18.23
CA SER A 397 -18.54 19.48 18.75
C SER A 397 -18.55 20.78 19.55
N VAL A 398 -19.68 21.48 19.50
CA VAL A 398 -19.90 22.72 20.25
C VAL A 398 -21.14 22.57 21.10
N LYS A 399 -20.96 22.56 22.42
CA LYS A 399 -22.05 22.62 23.37
C LYS A 399 -22.31 24.08 23.73
N VAL A 400 -23.57 24.47 23.76
CA VAL A 400 -24.01 25.80 24.20
C VAL A 400 -25.11 25.62 25.23
N SER A 401 -24.99 26.28 26.38
CA SER A 401 -26.03 26.26 27.42
C SER A 401 -26.38 27.67 27.86
N ALA A 402 -27.67 27.98 27.95
CA ALA A 402 -28.14 29.21 28.57
C ALA A 402 -28.56 28.94 30.02
N ASP A 403 -28.18 29.83 30.92
CA ASP A 403 -28.58 29.71 32.31
C ASP A 403 -30.12 29.83 32.46
N PRO A 404 -30.72 29.31 33.55
CA PRO A 404 -32.17 29.34 33.73
C PRO A 404 -32.76 30.76 33.72
N LYS A 405 -31.96 31.77 34.08
CA LYS A 405 -32.41 33.17 34.09
C LYS A 405 -32.19 33.87 32.74
N SER A 406 -31.63 33.23 31.72
CA SER A 406 -31.33 33.85 30.41
C SER A 406 -30.54 35.17 30.54
N ILE A 407 -29.55 35.18 31.44
CA ILE A 407 -28.61 36.30 31.65
C ILE A 407 -27.27 35.98 30.98
N VAL A 408 -26.85 34.71 31.03
CA VAL A 408 -25.55 34.26 30.55
C VAL A 408 -25.67 32.97 29.74
N MET A 409 -24.75 32.80 28.81
CA MET A 409 -24.53 31.55 28.11
C MET A 409 -23.15 30.98 28.45
N ASN A 410 -23.01 29.68 28.30
CA ASN A 410 -21.73 28.98 28.35
C ASN A 410 -21.54 28.23 27.05
N THR A 411 -20.29 28.04 26.66
CA THR A 411 -19.94 27.22 25.52
C THR A 411 -18.73 26.35 25.80
N TYR A 412 -18.76 25.14 25.26
CA TYR A 412 -17.69 24.16 25.35
C TYR A 412 -17.41 23.70 23.92
N VAL A 413 -16.17 23.88 23.49
CA VAL A 413 -15.67 23.56 22.17
C VAL A 413 -14.75 22.37 22.30
N GLU A 414 -15.19 21.23 21.77
CA GLU A 414 -14.36 20.04 21.64
C GLU A 414 -13.85 19.92 20.21
N VAL A 415 -12.54 19.74 20.05
CA VAL A 415 -11.90 19.55 18.75
C VAL A 415 -11.13 18.23 18.71
N PRO A 416 -11.06 17.58 17.54
CA PRO A 416 -10.33 16.34 17.41
C PRO A 416 -8.83 16.54 17.62
N GLY A 417 -8.14 15.50 18.07
CA GLY A 417 -6.70 15.53 18.34
C GLY A 417 -5.84 15.92 17.13
N SER A 418 -6.36 15.77 15.90
CA SER A 418 -5.70 16.21 14.67
C SER A 418 -5.60 17.73 14.50
N GLU A 419 -6.34 18.52 15.28
CA GLU A 419 -6.22 19.98 15.37
C GLU A 419 -5.03 20.44 16.23
N LYS A 420 -4.37 19.52 16.94
CA LYS A 420 -3.23 19.83 17.81
C LYS A 420 -2.13 20.58 17.08
N GLY A 421 -1.73 21.74 17.60
CA GLY A 421 -0.74 22.67 17.04
C GLY A 421 -1.27 23.53 15.90
N HIS A 422 -2.56 23.44 15.57
CA HIS A 422 -3.16 24.08 14.41
C HIS A 422 -4.39 24.92 14.75
N THR A 423 -4.55 25.30 16.02
CA THR A 423 -5.64 26.17 16.47
C THR A 423 -5.12 27.58 16.73
N GLU A 424 -6.01 28.56 16.69
CA GLU A 424 -5.75 29.92 17.15
C GLU A 424 -7.05 30.58 17.62
N GLY A 425 -6.93 31.72 18.30
CA GLY A 425 -8.06 32.40 18.95
C GLY A 425 -7.91 32.42 20.47
N LEU A 426 -9.00 32.75 21.15
CA LEU A 426 -9.04 32.77 22.61
C LEU A 426 -8.81 31.37 23.24
N CYS A 427 -9.09 30.28 22.53
CA CYS A 427 -8.84 28.93 23.03
C CYS A 427 -7.36 28.49 23.02
N GLY A 428 -6.44 29.30 22.49
CA GLY A 428 -5.01 28.99 22.45
C GLY A 428 -4.57 28.15 21.23
N SER A 429 -3.34 27.63 21.30
CA SER A 429 -2.67 26.93 20.19
C SER A 429 -2.87 25.41 20.16
N PHE A 430 -3.37 24.84 21.26
CA PHE A 430 -3.56 23.39 21.43
C PHE A 430 -2.30 22.60 21.11
N ASP A 431 -1.18 22.90 21.75
CA ASP A 431 0.13 22.29 21.48
C ASP A 431 0.79 21.67 22.72
N ASP A 432 0.01 21.36 23.76
CA ASP A 432 0.44 20.95 25.10
C ASP A 432 1.30 21.99 25.85
N ASN A 433 1.36 23.23 25.37
CA ASN A 433 2.16 24.28 25.98
C ASN A 433 1.31 25.44 26.50
N LYS A 434 0.74 25.28 27.70
CA LYS A 434 -0.04 26.33 28.37
C LYS A 434 0.65 27.71 28.48
N ASP A 435 1.98 27.78 28.40
CA ASP A 435 2.72 29.03 28.54
C ASP A 435 2.66 29.92 27.28
N ASN A 436 2.16 29.39 26.15
CA ASN A 436 1.97 30.15 24.91
C ASN A 436 0.49 30.36 24.52
N ASP A 437 -0.45 29.94 25.35
CA ASP A 437 -1.88 30.00 25.02
C ASP A 437 -2.42 31.43 24.90
N ILE A 438 -1.85 32.37 25.66
CA ILE A 438 -2.20 33.80 25.58
C ILE A 438 -1.39 34.47 24.46
N THR A 439 -1.62 33.98 23.23
CA THR A 439 -1.01 34.51 22.01
C THR A 439 -1.98 35.44 21.28
N ALA A 440 -1.60 36.70 21.11
CA ALA A 440 -2.37 37.65 20.31
C ALA A 440 -2.36 37.30 18.82
N LYS A 441 -3.33 37.79 18.04
CA LYS A 441 -3.46 37.56 16.58
C LYS A 441 -2.21 37.89 15.75
N GLY A 442 -1.29 38.71 16.29
CA GLY A 442 0.01 39.03 15.68
C GLY A 442 1.19 38.12 16.10
N GLY A 443 0.94 37.06 16.88
CA GLY A 443 1.94 36.11 17.36
C GLY A 443 2.67 36.52 18.64
N ARG A 444 2.31 37.65 19.25
CA ARG A 444 2.90 38.08 20.53
C ARG A 444 2.30 37.27 21.68
N VAL A 445 3.17 36.55 22.40
CA VAL A 445 2.83 35.76 23.59
C VAL A 445 2.84 36.64 24.83
N TYR A 446 1.85 36.48 25.69
CA TYR A 446 1.79 37.13 27.01
C TYR A 446 1.77 36.08 28.13
N PRO A 447 2.29 36.42 29.33
CA PRO A 447 2.14 35.55 30.49
C PRO A 447 0.67 35.38 30.88
N PHE A 448 0.30 34.17 31.29
CA PHE A 448 -1.06 33.82 31.70
C PHE A 448 -1.61 34.69 32.83
N GLU A 449 -0.74 35.21 33.71
CA GLU A 449 -1.14 36.06 34.84
C GLU A 449 -1.36 37.52 34.44
N GLN A 450 -0.82 37.97 33.30
CA GLN A 450 -0.89 39.37 32.88
C GLN A 450 -2.17 39.69 32.10
N GLN A 451 -2.66 38.74 31.30
CA GLN A 451 -3.91 38.81 30.52
C GLN A 451 -4.18 40.22 29.98
N PRO A 452 -3.26 40.80 29.20
CA PRO A 452 -3.41 42.19 28.83
C PRO A 452 -4.63 42.36 27.93
N LEU A 453 -5.36 43.45 28.10
CA LEU A 453 -6.45 43.84 27.20
C LEU A 453 -6.01 43.82 25.72
N GLU A 454 -4.73 44.06 25.44
CA GLU A 454 -4.14 43.94 24.10
C GLU A 454 -4.34 42.54 23.47
N PHE A 455 -4.26 41.47 24.26
CA PHE A 455 -4.53 40.11 23.80
C PHE A 455 -6.00 39.91 23.44
N GLU A 456 -6.91 40.25 24.35
CA GLU A 456 -8.37 40.15 24.14
C GLU A 456 -8.81 40.94 22.90
N GLU A 457 -8.36 42.20 22.81
CA GLU A 457 -8.70 43.11 21.71
C GLU A 457 -8.10 42.65 20.37
N SER A 458 -6.99 41.92 20.37
CA SER A 458 -6.40 41.39 19.13
C SER A 458 -7.29 40.32 18.47
N TRP A 459 -8.11 39.62 19.27
CA TRP A 459 -9.07 38.62 18.82
C TRP A 459 -10.49 39.16 18.62
N ARG A 460 -10.70 40.46 18.89
CA ARG A 460 -11.95 41.15 18.62
C ARG A 460 -12.22 41.23 17.11
N ILE A 461 -13.47 40.98 16.76
CA ILE A 461 -13.99 41.11 15.40
C ILE A 461 -14.60 42.50 15.24
N GLN A 462 -14.39 43.10 14.07
CA GLN A 462 -15.04 44.37 13.74
C GLN A 462 -16.56 44.19 13.70
N ARG A 463 -17.28 45.20 14.19
CA ARG A 463 -18.75 45.17 14.23
C ARG A 463 -19.32 44.93 12.83
N GLY A 464 -20.20 43.95 12.68
CA GLY A 464 -20.81 43.61 11.39
C GLY A 464 -19.98 42.65 10.53
N GLU A 465 -18.80 42.21 10.97
CA GLU A 465 -17.92 41.30 10.23
C GLU A 465 -17.91 39.88 10.80
N SER A 466 -18.60 39.62 11.91
CA SER A 466 -18.67 38.28 12.49
C SER A 466 -19.71 37.39 11.79
N LEU A 467 -19.60 36.08 12.03
CA LEU A 467 -20.59 35.06 11.65
C LEU A 467 -22.01 35.31 12.20
N PHE A 468 -22.22 36.28 13.09
CA PHE A 468 -23.58 36.65 13.49
C PHE A 468 -24.25 37.59 12.47
N ASP A 469 -23.46 38.44 11.82
CA ASP A 469 -23.95 39.57 11.02
C ASP A 469 -23.68 39.42 9.52
N LYS A 470 -22.60 38.72 9.16
CA LYS A 470 -22.13 38.61 7.77
C LYS A 470 -21.79 37.18 7.41
N ASP A 471 -22.29 36.77 6.25
CA ASP A 471 -21.94 35.48 5.69
C ASP A 471 -20.54 35.53 5.07
N PRO A 472 -19.65 34.60 5.42
CA PRO A 472 -18.34 34.49 4.80
C PRO A 472 -18.44 34.00 3.34
N PRO A 473 -17.35 34.10 2.57
CA PRO A 473 -17.30 33.53 1.23
C PRO A 473 -17.55 32.02 1.23
N VAL A 474 -18.32 31.56 0.23
CA VAL A 474 -18.52 30.14 -0.07
C VAL A 474 -17.18 29.50 -0.41
N VAL A 475 -16.86 28.39 0.23
CA VAL A 475 -15.68 27.58 -0.11
C VAL A 475 -16.09 26.40 -1.00
N PRO A 476 -15.24 25.97 -1.96
CA PRO A 476 -15.48 24.75 -2.70
C PRO A 476 -15.67 23.58 -1.74
N ASN A 477 -16.70 22.76 -1.97
CA ASN A 477 -16.92 21.59 -1.14
C ASN A 477 -15.75 20.60 -1.35
N THR A 478 -14.92 20.44 -0.32
CA THR A 478 -13.77 19.52 -0.33
C THR A 478 -14.07 18.18 0.32
N LEU A 479 -15.30 17.99 0.78
CA LEU A 479 -15.71 16.79 1.50
C LEU A 479 -15.74 15.60 0.55
N VAL A 480 -14.80 14.68 0.76
CA VAL A 480 -14.79 13.36 0.13
C VAL A 480 -15.54 12.42 1.07
N GLU A 481 -16.55 11.75 0.54
CA GLU A 481 -17.25 10.69 1.26
C GLU A 481 -16.34 9.47 1.38
N TYR A 482 -16.15 8.97 2.60
CA TYR A 482 -15.45 7.72 2.85
C TYR A 482 -16.43 6.68 3.36
N CYS A 483 -16.05 5.42 3.26
CA CYS A 483 -16.91 4.31 3.56
C CYS A 483 -16.23 3.30 4.46
N GLN A 484 -16.97 2.81 5.44
CA GLN A 484 -16.68 1.56 6.13
C GLN A 484 -17.19 0.40 5.28
N CYS A 485 -16.30 -0.54 4.96
CA CYS A 485 -16.61 -1.69 4.13
C CYS A 485 -16.54 -2.95 4.99
N HIS A 486 -17.68 -3.56 5.32
CA HIS A 486 -17.73 -4.74 6.19
C HIS A 486 -18.58 -5.84 5.57
N ASN A 487 -18.00 -6.98 5.18
CA ASN A 487 -18.75 -8.17 4.75
C ASN A 487 -19.94 -7.88 3.80
N ASN A 488 -19.67 -7.17 2.70
CA ASN A 488 -20.64 -6.71 1.68
C ASN A 488 -21.63 -5.62 2.14
N THR A 489 -21.55 -5.12 3.37
CA THR A 489 -22.20 -3.87 3.77
C THR A 489 -21.24 -2.69 3.58
N LYS A 490 -21.82 -1.57 3.16
CA LYS A 490 -21.12 -0.31 2.91
C LYS A 490 -21.89 0.77 3.65
N SER A 491 -21.24 1.40 4.62
CA SER A 491 -21.75 2.59 5.31
C SER A 491 -20.82 3.74 4.98
N CYS A 492 -21.35 4.81 4.41
CA CYS A 492 -20.54 5.96 4.01
C CYS A 492 -20.93 7.20 4.79
N SER A 493 -19.91 7.92 5.20
CA SER A 493 -20.01 9.15 5.96
C SER A 493 -18.78 10.00 5.66
N LEU A 494 -18.80 11.23 6.13
CA LEU A 494 -17.57 11.98 6.22
C LEU A 494 -16.71 11.33 7.31
N PRO A 495 -15.38 11.29 7.16
CA PRO A 495 -14.48 10.51 8.01
C PRO A 495 -14.43 11.00 9.46
N GLN A 496 -15.23 11.97 9.83
CA GLN A 496 -15.15 12.72 11.08
C GLN A 496 -16.50 12.77 11.82
N VAL A 497 -17.54 12.11 11.33
CA VAL A 497 -18.87 12.14 11.97
C VAL A 497 -19.09 10.87 12.78
N ASP A 498 -18.55 10.82 13.99
CA ASP A 498 -19.15 10.08 15.12
C ASP A 498 -18.71 10.75 16.44
N VAL A 499 -19.42 11.81 16.81
CA VAL A 499 -19.29 12.37 18.16
C VAL A 499 -20.16 11.53 19.09
N ALA A 500 -19.56 10.49 19.70
CA ALA A 500 -20.19 9.76 20.78
C ALA A 500 -20.19 10.63 22.05
N VAL A 501 -21.18 11.53 22.18
CA VAL A 501 -21.40 12.24 23.44
C VAL A 501 -22.07 11.27 24.43
N GLN A 502 -21.29 10.69 25.34
CA GLN A 502 -21.85 10.10 26.56
C GLN A 502 -22.46 11.22 27.42
N LEU A 503 -23.75 11.07 27.70
CA LEU A 503 -24.57 11.96 28.54
C LEU A 503 -24.20 11.87 30.02
#